data_AF-A0A075WZA1-F1
#
_entry.id   AF-A0A075WZA1-F1
#
_cell.length_a   1.000
_cell.length_b   1.000
_cell.length_c   1.000
_cell.angle_alpha   90.00
_cell.angle_beta   90.00
_cell.angle_gamma   90.00
#
_symmetry.space_group_name_H-M   'P 1'
#
loop_
_entity.id
_entity.type
_entity.pdbx_description
1 polymer ?
#
loop_
_entity_poly.entity_id
_entity_poly.type
_entity_poly.pdbx_seq_one_letter_code
_entity_poly.pdbx_strand_id
1 'polypeptide(L)'
;MSISKLKERLIEIELAIKNQDLDKALTIYEEIDQNFEKYVKNIKQEELKSVLNLVEFLEKLLKEKQAELIESKKFLNLKKAYTRF
;
A
#
# COMPACT_ATOMS: atom_id res chain seq x y z
N MET A 1 17.45 18.05 -5.96
CA MET A 1 17.09 17.38 -4.70
C MET A 1 17.13 15.88 -4.97
N SER A 2 17.97 15.12 -4.26
CA SER A 2 18.03 13.66 -4.40
C SER A 2 16.98 13.05 -3.49
N ILE A 3 15.79 12.80 -4.01
CA ILE A 3 14.78 12.01 -3.29
C ILE A 3 15.33 10.58 -3.17
N SER A 4 15.35 10.01 -1.95
CA SER A 4 15.68 8.60 -1.79
C SER A 4 14.84 7.73 -2.71
N LYS A 5 15.52 6.86 -3.45
CA LYS A 5 14.91 5.90 -4.38
C LYS A 5 13.88 4.99 -3.70
N LEU A 6 13.96 4.80 -2.37
CA LEU A 6 12.94 4.08 -1.60
C LEU A 6 11.66 4.91 -1.43
N LYS A 7 11.81 6.21 -1.16
CA LYS A 7 10.69 7.13 -0.97
C LYS A 7 9.86 7.25 -2.24
N GLU A 8 10.50 7.32 -3.41
CA GLU A 8 9.82 7.28 -4.71
C GLU A 8 8.99 6.01 -4.88
N ARG A 9 9.57 4.83 -4.62
CA ARG A 9 8.85 3.56 -4.73
C ARG A 9 7.67 3.46 -3.76
N LEU A 10 7.81 3.98 -2.54
CA LEU A 10 6.70 4.02 -1.58
C LEU A 10 5.55 4.93 -2.05
N ILE A 11 5.87 6.05 -2.71
CA ILE A 11 4.86 6.93 -3.33
C ILE A 11 4.17 6.23 -4.51
N GLU A 12 4.92 5.45 -5.31
CA GLU A 12 4.34 4.64 -6.38
C GLU A 12 3.35 3.59 -5.83
N ILE A 13 3.66 2.96 -4.69
CA ILE A 13 2.75 2.05 -3.99
C ILE A 13 1.49 2.81 -3.53
N GLU A 14 1.65 4.00 -2.95
CA GLU A 14 0.51 4.82 -2.52
C GLU A 14 -0.43 5.14 -3.69
N LEU A 15 0.13 5.55 -4.82
CA LEU A 15 -0.62 5.83 -6.04
C LEU A 15 -1.32 4.58 -6.58
N ALA A 16 -0.64 3.43 -6.58
CA ALA A 16 -1.20 2.17 -7.04
C ALA A 16 -2.41 1.74 -6.18
N ILE A 17 -2.29 1.82 -4.84
CA ILE A 17 -3.39 1.52 -3.92
C ILE A 17 -4.56 2.48 -4.11
N LYS A 18 -4.31 3.79 -4.29
CA LYS A 18 -5.36 4.78 -4.56
C LYS A 18 -6.10 4.50 -5.86
N ASN A 19 -5.41 4.01 -6.88
CA ASN A 19 -5.98 3.62 -8.16
C ASN A 19 -6.61 2.22 -8.17
N GLN A 20 -6.67 1.53 -7.01
CA GLN A 20 -7.14 0.15 -6.86
C GLN A 20 -6.31 -0.88 -7.66
N ASP A 21 -5.10 -0.51 -8.08
CA ASP A 21 -4.16 -1.39 -8.79
C ASP A 21 -3.25 -2.09 -7.78
N LEU A 22 -3.83 -3.08 -7.09
CA LEU A 22 -3.15 -3.81 -6.02
C LEU A 22 -2.03 -4.72 -6.55
N ASP A 23 -2.16 -5.26 -7.76
CA ASP A 23 -1.13 -6.08 -8.40
C ASP A 23 0.15 -5.27 -8.63
N LYS A 24 0.00 -4.04 -9.13
CA LYS A 24 1.14 -3.13 -9.28
C LYS A 24 1.74 -2.74 -7.94
N ALA A 25 0.92 -2.46 -6.93
CA ALA A 25 1.40 -2.16 -5.59
C ALA A 25 2.22 -3.33 -4.99
N LEU A 26 1.76 -4.57 -5.19
CA LEU A 26 2.45 -5.79 -4.74
C LEU A 26 3.78 -5.97 -5.46
N THR A 27 3.80 -5.79 -6.78
CA THR A 27 5.01 -5.92 -7.60
C THR A 27 6.10 -4.95 -7.12
N ILE A 28 5.72 -3.68 -6.87
CA ILE A 28 6.67 -2.68 -6.37
C ILE A 28 7.16 -3.03 -4.96
N TYR A 29 6.28 -3.54 -4.10
CA TYR A 29 6.67 -4.00 -2.77
C TYR A 29 7.69 -5.15 -2.83
N GLU A 30 7.46 -6.15 -3.69
CA GLU A 30 8.40 -7.26 -3.90
C GLU A 30 9.75 -6.77 -4.45
N GLU A 31 9.75 -5.80 -5.38
CA GLU A 31 10.99 -5.18 -5.87
C GLU A 31 11.77 -4.47 -4.76
N ILE A 32 11.06 -3.80 -3.84
CA ILE A 32 11.65 -3.17 -2.66
C ILE A 32 12.26 -4.22 -1.74
N ASP A 33 11.52 -5.28 -1.43
CA ASP A 33 11.95 -6.35 -0.51
C ASP A 33 13.21 -7.06 -1.03
N GLN A 34 13.23 -7.40 -2.33
CA GLN A 34 14.41 -8.00 -2.98
C GLN A 34 15.65 -7.09 -2.98
N ASN A 35 15.46 -5.77 -2.96
CA ASN A 35 16.57 -4.80 -2.96
C ASN A 35 16.71 -4.05 -1.63
N PHE A 36 16.09 -4.55 -0.56
CA PHE A 36 15.95 -3.82 0.71
C PHE A 36 17.30 -3.39 1.28
N GLU A 37 18.31 -4.26 1.23
CA GLU A 37 19.68 -3.94 1.69
C GLU A 37 20.31 -2.74 0.95
N LYS A 38 20.03 -2.58 -0.35
CA LYS A 38 20.53 -1.44 -1.14
C LYS A 38 19.83 -0.15 -0.77
N TYR A 39 18.55 -0.23 -0.40
CA TYR A 39 17.77 0.92 0.04
C TYR A 39 18.20 1.38 1.44
N VAL A 40 18.40 0.44 2.37
CA VAL A 40 18.85 0.74 3.74
C VAL A 40 20.24 1.41 3.73
N LYS A 41 21.18 0.93 2.90
CA LYS A 41 22.52 1.52 2.80
C LYS A 41 22.54 2.95 2.24
N ASN A 42 21.52 3.33 1.46
CA ASN A 42 21.44 4.64 0.82
C ASN A 42 20.52 5.63 1.56
N ILE A 43 19.83 5.19 2.62
CA ILE A 43 18.92 6.04 3.37
C ILE A 43 19.69 6.96 4.30
N LYS A 44 19.43 8.27 4.18
CA LYS A 44 19.89 9.24 5.16
C LYS A 44 18.99 9.21 6.39
N GLN A 45 19.58 9.44 7.57
CA GLN A 45 18.86 9.44 8.85
C GLN A 45 17.71 10.46 8.87
N GLU A 46 17.87 11.58 8.17
CA GLU A 46 16.85 12.62 7.99
C GLU A 46 15.64 12.16 7.16
N GLU A 47 15.84 11.26 6.19
CA GLU A 47 14.78 10.72 5.35
C GLU A 47 14.05 9.55 6.00
N LEU A 48 14.69 8.89 6.96
CA LEU A 48 14.17 7.69 7.64
C LEU A 48 12.83 7.96 8.33
N LYS A 49 12.67 9.13 8.96
CA LYS A 49 11.40 9.56 9.56
C LYS A 49 10.30 9.76 8.52
N SER A 50 10.67 10.29 7.35
CA SER A 50 9.73 10.52 6.24
C SER A 50 9.25 9.20 5.63
N VAL A 51 10.18 8.25 5.48
CA VAL A 51 9.91 6.89 5.00
C VAL A 51 9.02 6.14 5.98
N LEU A 52 9.32 6.22 7.29
CA LEU A 52 8.50 5.58 8.32
C LEU A 52 7.06 6.09 8.30
N ASN A 53 6.87 7.41 8.25
CA ASN A 53 5.53 8.00 8.15
C ASN A 53 4.76 7.53 6.91
N LEU A 54 5.46 7.38 5.77
CA LEU A 54 4.87 6.86 4.53
C LEU A 54 4.43 5.41 4.68
N VAL A 55 5.26 4.56 5.31
CA VAL A 55 4.92 3.16 5.58
C VAL A 55 3.70 3.06 6.50
N GLU A 56 3.67 3.83 7.60
CA GLU A 56 2.52 3.88 8.50
C GLU A 56 1.24 4.33 7.80
N PHE A 57 1.35 5.33 6.92
CA PHE A 57 0.23 5.81 6.12
C PHE A 57 -0.30 4.73 5.17
N LEU A 58 0.59 4.02 4.46
CA LEU A 58 0.24 2.91 3.58
C LEU A 58 -0.45 1.78 4.33
N GLU A 59 0.04 1.44 5.52
CA GLU A 59 -0.56 0.40 6.36
C GLU A 59 -1.99 0.77 6.79
N LYS A 60 -2.20 2.05 7.16
CA LYS A 60 -3.54 2.56 7.49
C LYS A 60 -4.47 2.53 6.27
N LEU A 61 -3.98 2.97 5.11
CA LEU A 61 -4.75 2.98 3.86
C LEU A 61 -5.19 1.57 3.45
N LEU A 62 -4.30 0.58 3.60
CA LEU A 62 -4.61 -0.83 3.32
C LEU A 62 -5.67 -1.39 4.27
N LYS A 63 -5.59 -1.07 5.57
CA LYS A 63 -6.61 -1.48 6.56
C LYS A 63 -7.98 -0.89 6.24
N GLU A 64 -8.03 0.38 5.85
CA GLU A 64 -9.28 1.03 5.41
C GLU A 64 -9.86 0.34 4.18
N LYS A 65 -9.03 0.07 3.15
CA LYS A 65 -9.48 -0.65 1.93
C LYS A 65 -9.95 -2.07 2.22
N GLN A 66 -9.29 -2.76 3.14
CA GLN A 66 -9.70 -4.10 3.56
C GLN A 66 -11.07 -4.06 4.27
N ALA A 67 -11.31 -3.07 5.13
CA ALA A 67 -12.60 -2.90 5.80
C ALA A 67 -13.74 -2.61 4.79
N GLU A 68 -13.51 -1.71 3.82
CA GLU A 68 -14.46 -1.42 2.73
C GLU A 68 -14.82 -2.69 1.93
N LEU A 69 -13.83 -3.52 1.60
CA LEU A 69 -14.04 -4.80 0.90
C LEU A 69 -14.88 -5.79 1.70
N ILE A 70 -14.60 -5.92 3.00
CA ILE A 70 -15.36 -6.80 3.89
C ILE A 70 -16.80 -6.35 4.01
N GLU A 71 -17.04 -5.05 4.16
CA GLU A 71 -18.37 -4.46 4.26
C GLU A 71 -19.16 -4.65 2.95
N SER A 72 -18.53 -4.39 1.82
CA SER A 72 -19.11 -4.63 0.49
C SER A 72 -19.49 -6.09 0.28
N LYS A 73 -18.65 -7.03 0.73
CA LYS A 73 -18.92 -8.47 0.67
C LYS A 73 -20.10 -8.88 1.56
N LYS A 74 -20.20 -8.32 2.77
CA LYS A 74 -21.34 -8.54 3.67
C LYS A 74 -22.64 -8.04 3.02
N PHE A 75 -22.64 -6.84 2.46
CA PHE A 75 -23.80 -6.28 1.77
C PHE A 75 -24.22 -7.11 0.56
N LEU A 76 -23.26 -7.55 -0.26
CA LEU A 76 -23.52 -8.43 -1.41
C LEU A 76 -24.16 -9.76 -0.99
N ASN A 77 -23.65 -10.36 0.09
CA ASN A 77 -24.19 -11.61 0.62
C ASN A 77 -25.62 -11.44 1.16
N LEU A 78 -25.90 -10.34 1.87
CA LEU A 78 -27.25 -9.99 2.30
C LEU A 78 -28.19 -9.82 1.09
N LYS A 79 -27.78 -9.05 0.07
CA LYS A 79 -28.58 -8.84 -1.13
C LYS A 79 -28.92 -10.15 -1.85
N LYS A 80 -27.95 -11.07 -1.98
CA LYS A 80 -28.16 -12.42 -2.55
C LYS A 80 -29.14 -13.27 -1.74
N ALA A 81 -29.16 -13.12 -0.41
CA ALA A 81 -30.11 -13.83 0.44
C ALA A 81 -31.54 -13.31 0.22
N TYR A 82 -31.72 -12.00 0.04
CA TYR A 82 -33.03 -11.38 -0.21
C TYR A 82 -33.57 -11.56 -1.64
N THR A 83 -32.71 -11.77 -2.65
CA THR A 83 -33.16 -12.01 -4.05
C THR A 83 -33.41 -13.48 -4.37
N ARG A 84 -33.18 -14.40 -3.43
CA ARG A 84 -33.52 -15.83 -3.57
C ARG A 84 -34.93 -16.18 -3.07
N PHE A 85 -35.67 -15.19 -2.58
CA PHE A 85 -37.10 -15.25 -2.31
C PHE A 85 -37.85 -14.47 -3.39
#